data_AF-A0A8J9VNF1-F1
#
_entry.id   AF-A0A8J9VNF1-F1
#
_cell.length_a   1.000
_cell.length_b   1.000
_cell.length_c   1.000
_cell.angle_alpha   90.00
_cell.angle_beta   90.00
_cell.angle_gamma   90.00
#
_symmetry.space_group_name_H-M   'P 1'
#
loop_
_entity.id
_entity.type
_entity.pdbx_description
1 polymer ?
#
loop_
_entity_poly.entity_id
_entity_poly.type
_entity_poly.pdbx_seq_one_letter_code
_entity_poly.pdbx_strand_id
1 'polypeptide(L)'
;MSVPLIKILLPILPVNMKKAFIKGYIRSLEENCLTIFITTFSEDKDILKIKDLNDDIIHGYYGSISSKRKFDNFSSIIIDQNGYPYSIIINGLERIQTVNSIIILYDFKKVQNSVTINANNGCFSILQDLIHKGNKGTCDINKHDPVLQSPSLLASTMFGQHIYNYVQLLKWLLYTIKNKEQVSIKQGNLVLAIFVDVILGYIFLQLFLLGKNDVGVVLMSILEKLVNLMYSLLKWLMGAPAGLKLNNAFNNMLGKYFLYHVELWWLFLDITGEKLDIILKFYQYLGYLGLTFQAAIISDLICIATFHSYCIYVYAARLFNIQISGLKALFRLFVGRKYNPLRGGIDSCEYTNQELFVGTVAFTILLLLLPTTVMYYIVFTMFRVLSLLVQYILTKVIYVIQTLPLYVAVLWLSQSPKIAGNILIEEVDSNASTLILEMKLFNKSFHDLMKSHKPPVKVPKLVKWSEVVSNVITGNQII
;
A
#
# COMPACT_ATOMS: atom_id res chain seq x y z
N MET A 1 -1.81 52.19 -19.22
CA MET A 1 -2.14 50.77 -19.44
C MET A 1 -0.87 49.97 -19.22
N SER A 2 -0.82 49.11 -18.22
CA SER A 2 0.33 48.24 -17.96
C SER A 2 0.57 47.33 -19.17
N VAL A 3 1.76 47.36 -19.75
CA VAL A 3 2.14 46.44 -20.83
C VAL A 3 2.12 45.02 -20.26
N PRO A 4 1.29 44.10 -20.79
CA PRO A 4 1.20 42.74 -20.26
C PRO A 4 2.51 41.99 -20.47
N LEU A 5 2.93 41.22 -19.47
CA LEU A 5 4.12 40.37 -19.53
C LEU A 5 3.84 39.20 -20.49
N ILE A 6 4.76 38.94 -21.42
CA ILE A 6 4.65 37.82 -22.37
C ILE A 6 5.64 36.72 -21.97
N LYS A 7 5.13 35.53 -21.61
CA LYS A 7 5.93 34.33 -21.34
C LYS A 7 5.87 33.41 -22.54
N ILE A 8 7.02 33.05 -23.13
CA ILE A 8 7.08 32.18 -24.31
C ILE A 8 7.84 30.91 -23.92
N LEU A 9 7.17 29.77 -23.96
CA LEU A 9 7.80 28.46 -23.79
C LEU A 9 8.16 27.91 -25.17
N LEU A 10 9.46 27.86 -25.46
CA LEU A 10 10.00 27.50 -26.77
C LEU A 10 10.80 26.18 -26.67
N PRO A 11 10.53 25.17 -27.52
CA PRO A 11 11.36 23.98 -27.57
C PRO A 11 12.75 24.33 -28.11
N ILE A 12 13.78 23.74 -27.52
CA ILE A 12 15.16 23.83 -28.04
C ILE A 12 15.19 23.13 -29.39
N LEU A 13 15.42 23.91 -30.45
CA LEU A 13 15.49 23.41 -31.83
C LEU A 13 16.85 22.74 -32.09
N PRO A 14 16.91 21.65 -32.88
CA PRO A 14 18.18 21.01 -33.23
C PRO A 14 19.06 21.97 -34.05
N VAL A 15 20.35 22.02 -33.75
CA VAL A 15 21.36 22.91 -34.40
C VAL A 15 21.40 22.79 -35.93
N ASN A 16 20.95 21.66 -36.49
CA ASN A 16 20.94 21.41 -37.94
C ASN A 16 19.74 21.98 -38.69
N MET A 17 18.68 22.46 -38.00
CA MET A 17 17.48 22.99 -38.66
C MET A 17 17.65 24.46 -39.07
N LYS A 18 17.66 24.73 -40.38
CA LYS A 18 17.74 26.10 -40.92
C LYS A 18 16.38 26.81 -41.01
N LYS A 19 15.27 26.05 -41.06
CA LYS A 19 13.89 26.56 -41.16
C LYS A 19 12.94 25.60 -40.43
N ALA A 20 12.07 26.11 -39.57
CA ALA A 20 11.03 25.31 -38.91
C ALA A 20 9.70 26.07 -38.84
N PHE A 21 8.60 25.37 -39.13
CA PHE A 21 7.24 25.82 -38.86
C PHE A 21 6.82 25.33 -37.49
N ILE A 22 6.21 26.22 -36.73
CA ILE A 22 5.89 26.04 -35.32
C ILE A 22 4.37 26.15 -35.14
N LYS A 23 3.78 25.30 -34.30
CA LYS A 23 2.39 25.46 -33.83
C LYS A 23 2.38 25.49 -32.30
N GLY A 24 1.59 26.41 -31.76
CA GLY A 24 1.45 26.60 -30.32
C GLY A 24 0.06 27.07 -29.92
N TYR A 25 -0.15 27.20 -28.62
CA TYR A 25 -1.40 27.61 -28.01
C TYR A 25 -1.18 28.82 -27.09
N ILE A 26 -2.12 29.77 -27.10
CA ILE A 26 -2.15 30.91 -26.18
C ILE A 26 -3.02 30.54 -24.98
N ARG A 27 -2.54 30.80 -23.77
CA ARG A 27 -3.41 30.83 -22.58
C ARG A 27 -3.06 31.99 -21.66
N SER A 28 -4.09 32.63 -21.11
CA SER A 28 -3.95 33.57 -20.00
C SER A 28 -4.02 32.78 -18.70
N LEU A 29 -2.91 32.73 -17.94
CA LEU A 29 -2.86 32.03 -16.65
C LEU A 29 -3.05 32.98 -15.45
N GLU A 30 -2.67 34.25 -15.58
CA GLU A 30 -2.74 35.28 -14.53
C GLU A 30 -3.29 36.57 -15.14
N GLU A 31 -3.91 37.44 -14.33
CA GLU A 31 -4.27 38.79 -14.76
C GLU A 31 -2.98 39.51 -15.20
N ASN A 32 -2.95 40.05 -16.43
CA ASN A 32 -1.79 40.68 -17.09
C ASN A 32 -0.62 39.79 -17.58
N CYS A 33 -0.70 38.45 -17.57
CA CYS A 33 0.34 37.57 -18.14
C CYS A 33 -0.20 36.68 -19.27
N LEU A 34 0.33 36.88 -20.48
CA LEU A 34 -0.01 36.06 -21.65
C LEU A 34 1.08 35.01 -21.88
N THR A 35 0.71 33.72 -21.78
CA THR A 35 1.66 32.62 -21.93
C THR A 35 1.43 31.91 -23.26
N ILE A 36 2.51 31.79 -24.04
CA ILE A 36 2.52 31.17 -25.36
C ILE A 36 3.25 29.83 -25.24
N PHE A 37 2.51 28.75 -25.47
CA PHE A 37 3.01 27.39 -25.43
C PHE A 37 3.30 26.93 -26.84
N ILE A 38 4.57 26.90 -27.25
CA ILE A 38 4.92 26.27 -28.51
C ILE A 38 4.99 24.77 -28.27
N THR A 39 4.19 23.96 -28.98
CA THR A 39 4.01 22.54 -28.68
C THR A 39 4.43 21.60 -29.81
N THR A 40 4.55 22.07 -31.05
CA THR A 40 5.05 21.25 -32.16
C THR A 40 5.89 22.07 -33.12
N PHE A 41 6.87 21.42 -33.75
CA PHE A 41 7.71 22.00 -34.79
C PHE A 41 8.02 20.97 -35.88
N SER A 42 8.06 21.38 -37.15
CA SER A 42 8.48 20.55 -38.30
C SER A 42 9.07 21.41 -39.40
N GLU A 43 9.88 20.81 -40.27
CA GLU A 43 10.39 21.44 -41.49
C GLU A 43 9.30 21.52 -42.58
N ASP A 44 8.30 20.64 -42.52
CA ASP A 44 7.21 20.56 -43.49
C ASP A 44 6.05 21.52 -43.17
N LYS A 45 5.51 22.15 -44.22
CA LYS A 45 4.37 23.07 -44.15
C LYS A 45 3.05 22.41 -43.74
N ASP A 46 2.98 21.09 -43.69
CA ASP A 46 1.74 20.37 -43.43
C ASP A 46 1.21 20.56 -42.00
N ILE A 47 2.06 20.99 -41.05
CA ILE A 47 1.62 21.39 -39.70
C ILE A 47 0.62 22.56 -39.73
N LEU A 48 0.66 23.40 -40.76
CA LEU A 48 -0.25 24.55 -40.94
C LEU A 48 -1.63 24.16 -41.49
N LYS A 49 -1.82 22.94 -42.00
CA LYS A 49 -3.05 22.54 -42.70
C LYS A 49 -4.15 21.99 -41.78
N ILE A 50 -3.85 21.73 -40.51
CA ILE A 50 -4.85 21.20 -39.56
C ILE A 50 -5.75 22.36 -39.12
N LYS A 51 -6.92 22.47 -39.76
CA LYS A 51 -8.00 23.40 -39.39
C LYS A 51 -8.64 22.92 -38.08
N ASP A 52 -8.12 23.39 -36.95
CA ASP A 52 -8.82 23.33 -35.68
C ASP A 52 -9.47 24.70 -35.43
N LEU A 53 -10.80 24.73 -35.28
CA LEU A 53 -11.67 25.92 -35.25
C LEU A 53 -11.60 26.75 -33.94
N ASN A 54 -10.49 26.72 -33.20
CA ASN A 54 -10.37 27.44 -31.92
C ASN A 54 -9.41 28.62 -32.00
N ASP A 55 -9.86 29.78 -31.52
CA ASP A 55 -9.19 31.10 -31.59
C ASP A 55 -7.87 31.24 -30.80
N ASP A 56 -7.38 30.18 -30.15
CA ASP A 56 -6.20 30.21 -29.26
C ASP A 56 -4.91 29.66 -29.88
N ILE A 57 -4.84 29.46 -31.21
CA ILE A 57 -3.69 28.83 -31.88
C ILE A 57 -2.75 29.88 -32.49
N ILE A 58 -1.46 29.82 -32.13
CA ILE A 58 -0.39 30.60 -32.77
C ILE A 58 0.36 29.74 -33.76
N HIS A 59 0.58 30.28 -34.96
CA HIS A 59 1.48 29.73 -35.96
C HIS A 59 2.80 30.50 -35.99
N GLY A 60 3.92 29.80 -35.89
CA GLY A 60 5.24 30.41 -35.86
C GLY A 60 6.12 30.02 -37.04
N TYR A 61 7.07 30.89 -37.38
CA TYR A 61 8.14 30.59 -38.33
C TYR A 61 9.50 30.91 -37.70
N TYR A 62 10.41 29.94 -37.79
CA TYR A 62 11.81 30.05 -37.41
C TYR A 62 12.67 30.01 -38.68
N GLY A 63 13.43 31.07 -38.97
CA GLY A 63 14.30 31.15 -40.15
C GLY A 63 14.63 32.57 -40.61
N SER A 64 15.43 32.71 -41.68
CA SER A 64 15.85 34.02 -42.20
C SER A 64 14.66 34.87 -42.67
N ILE A 65 14.66 36.14 -42.27
CA ILE A 65 13.60 37.19 -42.38
C ILE A 65 12.97 37.41 -43.78
N SER A 66 13.44 36.76 -44.84
CA SER A 66 13.01 36.98 -46.23
C SER A 66 11.63 36.40 -46.60
N SER A 67 10.94 35.66 -45.72
CA SER A 67 9.63 35.03 -46.02
C SER A 67 8.44 35.67 -45.27
N LYS A 68 8.44 36.99 -45.09
CA LYS A 68 7.36 37.77 -44.41
C LYS A 68 5.93 37.57 -44.95
N ARG A 69 5.75 37.11 -46.19
CA ARG A 69 4.53 37.36 -46.99
C ARG A 69 3.33 36.38 -46.81
N LYS A 70 3.18 35.61 -45.73
CA LYS A 70 2.14 34.53 -45.71
C LYS A 70 1.32 34.34 -44.42
N PHE A 71 1.24 35.30 -43.50
CA PHE A 71 0.52 35.12 -42.22
C PHE A 71 -0.49 36.23 -41.86
N ASP A 72 -1.14 36.86 -42.86
CA ASP A 72 -1.94 38.08 -42.63
C ASP A 72 -3.28 37.87 -41.89
N ASN A 73 -3.75 36.63 -41.71
CA ASN A 73 -5.07 36.34 -41.10
C ASN A 73 -5.03 35.54 -39.79
N PHE A 74 -3.84 35.19 -39.27
CA PHE A 74 -3.71 34.34 -38.07
C PHE A 74 -2.78 34.96 -37.04
N SER A 75 -2.98 34.62 -35.76
CA SER A 75 -2.00 34.97 -34.74
C SER A 75 -0.66 34.28 -35.05
N SER A 76 0.40 35.07 -35.16
CA SER A 76 1.69 34.59 -35.67
C SER A 76 2.90 35.07 -34.87
N ILE A 77 3.90 34.20 -34.76
CA ILE A 77 5.17 34.47 -34.10
C ILE A 77 6.31 34.27 -35.10
N ILE A 78 7.16 35.29 -35.27
CA ILE A 78 8.39 35.16 -36.06
C ILE A 78 9.56 35.16 -35.09
N ILE A 79 10.37 34.10 -35.15
CA ILE A 79 11.57 33.94 -34.33
C ILE A 79 12.78 33.98 -35.26
N ASP A 80 13.74 34.85 -34.94
CA ASP A 80 14.98 34.99 -35.70
C ASP A 80 15.91 33.78 -35.47
N GLN A 81 16.93 33.62 -36.32
CA GLN A 81 17.92 32.53 -36.25
C GLN A 81 18.71 32.51 -34.93
N ASN A 82 18.72 33.63 -34.21
CA ASN A 82 19.33 33.77 -32.89
C ASN A 82 18.37 33.40 -31.73
N GLY A 83 17.16 32.94 -32.01
CA GLY A 83 16.17 32.53 -31.00
C GLY A 83 15.32 33.66 -30.41
N TYR A 84 15.50 34.90 -30.87
CA TYR A 84 14.74 36.05 -30.39
C TYR A 84 13.41 36.23 -31.16
N PRO A 85 12.29 36.49 -30.48
CA PRO A 85 11.03 36.82 -31.13
C PRO A 85 11.14 38.21 -31.78
N TYR A 86 11.00 38.27 -33.10
CA TYR A 86 11.11 39.49 -33.89
C TYR A 86 9.77 40.22 -34.02
N SER A 87 8.67 39.48 -34.20
CA SER A 87 7.31 40.03 -34.26
C SER A 87 6.29 39.03 -33.73
N ILE A 88 5.40 39.50 -32.86
CA ILE A 88 4.27 38.73 -32.31
C ILE A 88 2.98 39.45 -32.71
N ILE A 89 2.18 38.80 -33.54
CA ILE A 89 0.86 39.28 -33.96
C ILE A 89 -0.18 38.42 -33.26
N ILE A 90 -1.01 39.02 -32.41
CA ILE A 90 -2.12 38.33 -31.73
C ILE A 90 -3.41 39.04 -32.15
N ASN A 91 -4.36 38.30 -32.73
CA ASN A 91 -5.66 38.81 -33.18
C ASN A 91 -5.57 40.06 -34.10
N GLY A 92 -4.64 40.05 -35.07
CA GLY A 92 -4.50 41.13 -36.06
C GLY A 92 -3.87 42.43 -35.55
N LEU A 93 -3.49 42.51 -34.26
CA LEU A 93 -2.76 43.64 -33.70
C LEU A 93 -1.28 43.27 -33.56
N GLU A 94 -0.42 44.01 -34.24
CA GLU A 94 1.04 43.88 -34.17
C GLU A 94 1.52 44.45 -32.81
N ARG A 95 1.85 43.59 -31.85
CA ARG A 95 2.37 44.03 -30.55
C ARG A 95 3.89 44.09 -30.62
N ILE A 96 4.41 45.28 -30.92
CA ILE A 96 5.85 45.57 -30.86
C ILE A 96 6.15 46.27 -29.53
N GLN A 97 6.82 45.54 -28.63
CA GLN A 97 7.94 46.01 -27.80
C GLN A 97 8.46 44.80 -27.00
N THR A 98 9.57 44.23 -27.48
CA THR A 98 10.32 43.10 -26.90
C THR A 98 10.92 43.37 -25.51
N VAL A 99 10.50 44.44 -24.84
CA VAL A 99 11.11 44.95 -23.61
C VAL A 99 10.64 44.16 -22.37
N ASN A 100 9.51 43.43 -22.44
CA ASN A 100 8.94 42.65 -21.34
C ASN A 100 8.58 41.20 -21.76
N SER A 101 9.47 40.49 -22.45
CA SER A 101 9.28 39.08 -22.80
C SER A 101 10.25 38.15 -22.05
N ILE A 102 9.71 37.12 -21.41
CA ILE A 102 10.47 36.02 -20.79
C ILE A 102 10.40 34.82 -21.72
N ILE A 103 11.56 34.32 -22.15
CA ILE A 103 11.65 33.12 -23.00
C ILE A 103 12.15 31.97 -22.15
N ILE A 104 11.37 30.89 -22.08
CA ILE A 104 11.74 29.65 -21.38
C ILE A 104 12.00 28.57 -22.44
N LEU A 105 13.27 28.22 -22.61
CA LEU A 105 13.72 27.15 -23.48
C LEU A 105 13.51 25.80 -22.80
N TYR A 106 12.95 24.82 -23.51
CA TYR A 106 12.74 23.48 -22.95
C TYR A 106 13.08 22.35 -23.92
N ASP A 107 13.53 21.21 -23.40
CA ASP A 107 13.76 20.00 -24.20
C ASP A 107 12.45 19.28 -24.51
N PHE A 108 12.00 19.37 -25.75
CA PHE A 108 10.74 18.78 -26.21
C PHE A 108 10.65 17.28 -25.96
N LYS A 109 11.72 16.52 -26.23
CA LYS A 109 11.72 15.05 -26.07
C LYS A 109 11.66 14.66 -24.60
N LYS A 110 12.32 15.41 -23.71
CA LYS A 110 12.25 15.15 -22.25
C LYS A 110 10.88 15.48 -21.68
N VAL A 111 10.28 16.62 -22.06
CA VAL A 111 8.94 17.00 -21.58
C VAL A 111 7.87 16.02 -22.09
N GLN A 112 7.94 15.62 -23.36
CA GLN A 112 7.00 14.67 -23.95
C GLN A 112 7.01 13.30 -23.24
N ASN A 113 8.20 12.83 -22.84
CA ASN A 113 8.34 11.53 -22.20
C ASN A 113 8.15 11.56 -20.68
N SER A 114 8.14 12.75 -20.07
CA SER A 114 7.94 12.91 -18.63
C SER A 114 6.49 12.61 -18.24
N VAL A 115 6.29 12.00 -17.07
CA VAL A 115 4.96 11.67 -16.52
C VAL A 115 4.75 12.30 -15.13
N THR A 116 5.82 12.78 -14.48
CA THR A 116 5.80 13.12 -13.05
C THR A 116 5.86 14.61 -12.72
N ILE A 117 5.71 15.51 -13.70
CA ILE A 117 5.68 16.97 -13.47
C ILE A 117 4.55 17.31 -12.49
N ASN A 118 4.87 18.11 -11.47
CA ASN A 118 3.93 18.41 -10.38
C ASN A 118 2.83 19.37 -10.87
N ALA A 119 1.57 19.08 -10.51
CA ALA A 119 0.41 19.91 -10.86
C ALA A 119 0.45 21.33 -10.25
N ASN A 120 1.24 21.54 -9.20
CA ASN A 120 1.41 22.87 -8.59
C ASN A 120 2.18 23.85 -9.50
N ASN A 121 2.93 23.33 -10.47
CA ASN A 121 3.65 24.13 -11.46
C ASN A 121 2.73 24.37 -12.66
N GLY A 122 1.61 25.07 -12.44
CA GLY A 122 0.47 25.14 -13.37
C GLY A 122 0.82 25.43 -14.83
N CYS A 123 1.82 26.28 -15.08
CA CYS A 123 2.30 26.57 -16.44
C CYS A 123 2.93 25.33 -17.11
N PHE A 124 3.77 24.58 -16.40
CA PHE A 124 4.50 23.44 -16.95
C PHE A 124 3.65 22.17 -17.05
N SER A 125 2.67 21.99 -16.14
CA SER A 125 1.67 20.92 -16.29
C SER A 125 0.75 21.16 -17.48
N ILE A 126 0.36 22.42 -17.73
CA ILE A 126 -0.40 22.80 -18.92
C ILE A 126 0.40 22.55 -20.20
N LEU A 127 1.69 22.89 -20.22
CA LEU A 127 2.57 22.57 -21.35
C LEU A 127 2.59 21.07 -21.63
N GLN A 128 2.78 20.24 -20.59
CA GLN A 128 2.80 18.79 -20.71
C GLN A 128 1.46 18.25 -21.25
N ASP A 129 0.33 18.72 -20.72
CA ASP A 129 -1.00 18.31 -21.17
C ASP A 129 -1.24 18.68 -22.63
N LEU A 130 -0.81 19.86 -23.07
CA LEU A 130 -0.95 20.30 -24.46
C LEU A 130 -0.08 19.48 -25.42
N ILE A 131 1.15 19.14 -25.04
CA ILE A 131 2.04 18.26 -25.82
C ILE A 131 1.46 16.84 -25.94
N HIS A 132 0.82 16.34 -24.88
CA HIS A 132 0.15 15.03 -24.90
C HIS A 132 -1.14 15.06 -25.74
N LYS A 133 -1.98 16.09 -25.61
CA LYS A 133 -3.22 16.26 -26.39
C LYS A 133 -2.98 16.43 -27.88
N GLY A 134 -1.92 17.15 -28.27
CA GLY A 134 -1.56 17.36 -29.68
C GLY A 134 -1.08 16.09 -30.40
N ASN A 135 -0.62 15.08 -29.65
CA ASN A 135 -0.11 13.83 -30.19
C ASN A 135 -1.02 12.61 -29.96
N LYS A 136 -1.93 12.63 -28.97
CA LYS A 136 -2.83 11.51 -28.65
C LYS A 136 -4.19 12.02 -28.17
N GLY A 137 -5.25 11.48 -28.77
CA GLY A 137 -6.63 11.73 -28.37
C GLY A 137 -6.83 11.48 -26.87
N THR A 138 -7.49 12.45 -26.22
CA THR A 138 -8.08 12.43 -24.87
C THR A 138 -7.64 11.27 -23.94
N CYS A 139 -6.54 11.46 -23.22
CA CYS A 139 -6.25 10.67 -22.03
C CYS A 139 -7.11 11.18 -20.86
N ASP A 140 -8.33 10.68 -20.71
CA ASP A 140 -9.11 10.91 -19.50
C ASP A 140 -8.43 10.23 -18.31
N ILE A 141 -7.93 11.05 -17.39
CA ILE A 141 -7.29 10.64 -16.14
C ILE A 141 -8.39 10.32 -15.11
N ASN A 142 -9.26 9.34 -15.41
CA ASN A 142 -10.08 8.72 -14.38
C ASN A 142 -9.26 7.59 -13.75
N LYS A 143 -8.57 7.93 -12.65
CA LYS A 143 -7.87 6.98 -11.77
C LYS A 143 -8.89 6.06 -11.09
N HIS A 144 -9.36 5.04 -11.80
CA HIS A 144 -10.07 3.93 -11.15
C HIS A 144 -9.04 3.11 -10.38
N ASP A 145 -8.84 3.43 -9.10
CA ASP A 145 -8.17 2.51 -8.17
C ASP A 145 -9.17 1.40 -7.77
N PRO A 146 -8.74 0.13 -7.69
CA PRO A 146 -9.62 -0.98 -7.37
C PRO A 146 -10.07 -0.92 -5.91
N VAL A 147 -11.36 -1.20 -5.65
CA VAL A 147 -11.90 -1.31 -4.30
C VAL A 147 -11.55 -2.67 -3.71
N LEU A 148 -10.53 -2.71 -2.85
CA LEU A 148 -10.02 -3.91 -2.19
C LEU A 148 -10.69 -4.17 -0.86
N GLN A 149 -11.98 -4.53 -0.91
CA GLN A 149 -12.74 -5.00 0.25
C GLN A 149 -13.11 -6.46 0.06
N SER A 150 -12.45 -7.33 0.82
CA SER A 150 -12.75 -8.76 0.86
C SER A 150 -14.10 -9.00 1.54
N PRO A 151 -14.95 -9.91 1.02
CA PRO A 151 -16.23 -10.25 1.64
C PRO A 151 -16.03 -10.84 3.04
N SER A 152 -17.03 -10.66 3.92
CA SER A 152 -16.99 -11.11 5.31
C SER A 152 -16.81 -12.62 5.46
N LEU A 153 -17.28 -13.40 4.49
CA LEU A 153 -17.12 -14.86 4.46
C LEU A 153 -15.64 -15.29 4.45
N LEU A 154 -14.77 -14.51 3.80
CA LEU A 154 -13.34 -14.81 3.70
C LEU A 154 -12.53 -14.14 4.82
N ALA A 155 -13.18 -13.50 5.80
CA ALA A 155 -12.48 -12.79 6.86
C ALA A 155 -11.57 -13.70 7.70
N SER A 156 -11.87 -15.01 7.76
CA SER A 156 -11.15 -16.00 8.56
C SER A 156 -9.93 -16.62 7.86
N THR A 157 -9.80 -16.51 6.53
CA THR A 157 -8.71 -17.15 5.77
C THR A 157 -7.84 -16.10 5.08
N MET A 158 -6.53 -16.13 5.35
CA MET A 158 -5.58 -15.23 4.70
C MET A 158 -5.44 -15.59 3.22
N PHE A 159 -5.39 -16.88 2.90
CA PHE A 159 -5.29 -17.36 1.52
C PHE A 159 -6.48 -16.92 0.68
N GLY A 160 -7.70 -17.06 1.21
CA GLY A 160 -8.93 -16.63 0.53
C GLY A 160 -8.96 -15.12 0.27
N GLN A 161 -8.58 -14.31 1.26
CA GLN A 161 -8.47 -12.86 1.09
C GLN A 161 -7.41 -12.49 0.04
N HIS A 162 -6.28 -13.19 0.06
CA HIS A 162 -5.19 -12.96 -0.89
C HIS A 162 -5.61 -13.25 -2.32
N ILE A 163 -6.22 -14.42 -2.60
CA ILE A 163 -6.76 -14.75 -3.93
C ILE A 163 -7.72 -13.65 -4.40
N TYR A 164 -8.68 -13.27 -3.56
CA TYR A 164 -9.69 -12.28 -3.94
C TYR A 164 -9.05 -10.93 -4.31
N ASN A 165 -8.16 -10.43 -3.46
CA ASN A 165 -7.46 -9.17 -3.70
C ASN A 165 -6.54 -9.26 -4.92
N TYR A 166 -5.87 -10.39 -5.12
CA TYR A 166 -4.99 -10.64 -6.27
C TYR A 166 -5.77 -10.64 -7.59
N VAL A 167 -6.93 -11.29 -7.63
CA VAL A 167 -7.81 -11.28 -8.81
C VAL A 167 -8.34 -9.87 -9.11
N GLN A 168 -8.68 -9.08 -8.09
CA GLN A 168 -9.08 -7.68 -8.29
C GLN A 168 -7.94 -6.82 -8.84
N LEU A 169 -6.71 -6.98 -8.32
CA LEU A 169 -5.51 -6.32 -8.84
C LEU A 169 -5.24 -6.70 -10.30
N LEU A 170 -5.39 -7.98 -10.64
CA LEU A 170 -5.22 -8.47 -12.01
C LEU A 170 -6.28 -7.89 -12.97
N LYS A 171 -7.55 -7.85 -12.54
CA LYS A 171 -8.63 -7.20 -13.31
C LYS A 171 -8.35 -5.72 -13.57
N TRP A 172 -7.89 -4.99 -12.55
CA TRP A 172 -7.50 -3.59 -12.67
C TRP A 172 -6.34 -3.38 -13.66
N LEU A 173 -5.33 -4.25 -13.58
CA LEU A 173 -4.17 -4.23 -14.46
C LEU A 173 -4.59 -4.51 -15.92
N LEU A 174 -5.39 -5.55 -16.16
CA LEU A 174 -5.88 -5.91 -17.49
C LEU A 174 -6.78 -4.83 -18.10
N TYR A 175 -7.71 -4.28 -17.33
CA TYR A 175 -8.59 -3.19 -17.77
C TYR A 175 -7.77 -1.99 -18.24
N THR A 176 -6.72 -1.63 -17.49
CA THR A 176 -5.94 -0.45 -17.82
C THR A 176 -4.96 -0.68 -18.97
N ILE A 177 -4.39 -1.87 -19.10
CA ILE A 177 -3.55 -2.22 -20.26
C ILE A 177 -4.38 -2.22 -21.55
N LYS A 178 -5.63 -2.71 -21.49
CA LYS A 178 -6.52 -2.73 -22.66
C LYS A 178 -6.92 -1.32 -23.12
N ASN A 179 -7.06 -0.37 -22.19
CA ASN A 179 -7.56 0.97 -22.48
C ASN A 179 -6.46 2.02 -22.66
N LYS A 180 -5.20 1.75 -22.27
CA LYS A 180 -4.08 2.70 -22.39
C LYS A 180 -2.98 2.14 -23.27
N GLU A 181 -2.56 2.93 -24.26
CA GLU A 181 -1.40 2.60 -25.11
C GLU A 181 -0.05 2.61 -24.36
N GLN A 182 0.02 3.19 -23.15
CA GLN A 182 1.25 3.24 -22.35
C GLN A 182 1.04 2.76 -20.91
N VAL A 183 1.95 1.89 -20.47
CA VAL A 183 2.00 1.37 -19.10
C VAL A 183 2.37 2.49 -18.14
N SER A 184 1.51 2.76 -17.16
CA SER A 184 1.79 3.73 -16.10
C SER A 184 2.85 3.22 -15.13
N ILE A 185 3.57 4.14 -14.45
CA ILE A 185 4.63 3.80 -13.49
C ILE A 185 4.10 2.89 -12.36
N LYS A 186 2.86 3.13 -11.88
CA LYS A 186 2.21 2.29 -10.86
C LYS A 186 2.00 0.85 -11.32
N GLN A 187 1.61 0.65 -12.57
CA GLN A 187 1.39 -0.67 -13.15
C GLN A 187 2.70 -1.40 -13.39
N GLY A 188 3.72 -0.68 -13.88
CA GLY A 188 5.06 -1.25 -14.02
C GLY A 188 5.58 -1.78 -12.68
N ASN A 189 5.39 -1.04 -11.58
CA ASN A 189 5.75 -1.49 -10.24
C ASN A 189 5.03 -2.80 -9.89
N LEU A 190 3.71 -2.87 -10.10
CA LEU A 190 2.93 -4.08 -9.82
C LEU A 190 3.37 -5.27 -10.68
N VAL A 191 3.61 -5.08 -11.98
CA VAL A 191 4.04 -6.14 -12.90
C VAL A 191 5.39 -6.71 -12.46
N LEU A 192 6.37 -5.85 -12.18
CA LEU A 192 7.69 -6.31 -11.72
C LEU A 192 7.62 -6.95 -10.34
N ALA A 193 6.77 -6.44 -9.43
CA ALA A 193 6.53 -7.06 -8.14
C ALA A 193 5.95 -8.48 -8.28
N ILE A 194 4.96 -8.68 -9.15
CA ILE A 194 4.39 -10.00 -9.46
C ILE A 194 5.46 -10.93 -10.04
N PHE A 195 6.27 -10.45 -10.98
CA PHE A 195 7.33 -11.25 -11.59
C PHE A 195 8.37 -11.72 -10.57
N VAL A 196 8.82 -10.81 -9.70
CA VAL A 196 9.75 -11.14 -8.62
C VAL A 196 9.10 -12.08 -7.59
N ASP A 197 7.83 -11.88 -7.26
CA ASP A 197 7.08 -12.77 -6.35
C ASP A 197 7.00 -14.21 -6.87
N VAL A 198 6.71 -14.39 -8.17
CA VAL A 198 6.69 -15.71 -8.82
C VAL A 198 8.08 -16.35 -8.81
N ILE A 199 9.13 -15.61 -9.16
CA ILE A 199 10.52 -16.13 -9.14
C ILE A 199 10.93 -16.54 -7.73
N LEU A 200 10.71 -15.67 -6.75
CA LEU A 200 11.04 -15.95 -5.36
C LEU A 200 10.25 -17.15 -4.83
N GLY A 201 8.96 -17.26 -5.18
CA GLY A 201 8.13 -18.41 -4.84
C GLY A 201 8.64 -19.71 -5.46
N TYR A 202 9.03 -19.68 -6.74
CA TYR A 202 9.60 -20.84 -7.43
C TYR A 202 10.91 -21.29 -6.78
N ILE A 203 11.85 -20.36 -6.53
CA ILE A 203 13.13 -20.65 -5.88
C ILE A 203 12.90 -21.25 -4.49
N PHE A 204 12.00 -20.65 -3.69
CA PHE A 204 11.70 -21.13 -2.34
C PHE A 204 11.12 -22.56 -2.36
N LEU A 205 10.14 -22.82 -3.24
CA LEU A 205 9.51 -24.14 -3.33
C LEU A 205 10.49 -25.19 -3.84
N GLN A 206 11.31 -24.85 -4.83
CA GLN A 206 12.32 -25.76 -5.37
C GLN A 206 13.38 -26.11 -4.31
N LEU A 207 13.84 -25.11 -3.55
CA LEU A 207 14.76 -25.32 -2.42
C LEU A 207 14.15 -26.23 -1.35
N PHE A 208 12.86 -26.07 -1.07
CA PHE A 208 12.14 -26.91 -0.13
C PHE A 208 12.04 -28.37 -0.62
N LEU A 209 11.72 -28.58 -1.90
CA LEU A 209 11.58 -29.92 -2.50
C LEU A 209 12.93 -30.63 -2.74
N LEU A 210 14.02 -29.88 -2.92
CA LEU A 210 15.37 -30.42 -3.03
C LEU A 210 15.78 -31.26 -1.81
N GLY A 211 15.19 -30.98 -0.64
CA GLY A 211 15.36 -31.78 0.56
C GLY A 211 14.78 -33.21 0.47
N LYS A 212 14.14 -33.60 -0.65
CA LYS A 212 13.36 -34.84 -0.82
C LYS A 212 12.30 -35.05 0.26
N ASN A 213 11.86 -33.96 0.85
CA ASN A 213 10.91 -33.96 1.93
C ASN A 213 9.52 -33.72 1.33
N ASP A 214 8.67 -34.74 1.39
CA ASP A 214 7.26 -34.55 1.09
C ASP A 214 6.66 -33.54 2.07
N VAL A 215 5.98 -32.52 1.55
CA VAL A 215 5.39 -31.42 2.34
C VAL A 215 4.50 -31.98 3.45
N GLY A 216 3.71 -33.01 3.15
CA GLY A 216 2.85 -33.70 4.12
C GLY A 216 3.63 -34.34 5.26
N VAL A 217 4.73 -35.04 4.96
CA VAL A 217 5.57 -35.71 5.97
C VAL A 217 6.23 -34.68 6.88
N VAL A 218 6.76 -33.59 6.34
CA VAL A 218 7.34 -32.50 7.14
C VAL A 218 6.30 -31.87 8.04
N LEU A 219 5.12 -31.56 7.50
CA LEU A 219 4.06 -30.94 8.29
C LEU A 219 3.62 -31.87 9.43
N MET A 220 3.39 -33.16 9.16
CA MET A 220 3.00 -34.12 10.18
C MET A 220 4.08 -34.27 11.26
N SER A 221 5.36 -34.32 10.88
CA SER A 221 6.47 -34.34 11.84
C SER A 221 6.51 -33.10 12.72
N ILE A 222 6.27 -31.91 12.15
CA ILE A 222 6.18 -30.66 12.91
C ILE A 222 4.96 -30.68 13.84
N LEU A 223 3.79 -31.12 13.36
CA LEU A 223 2.57 -31.21 14.15
C LEU A 223 2.73 -32.17 15.32
N GLU A 224 3.30 -33.35 15.09
CA GLU A 224 3.62 -34.32 16.13
C GLU A 224 4.57 -33.74 17.18
N LYS A 225 5.64 -33.08 16.75
CA LYS A 225 6.55 -32.39 17.67
C LYS A 225 5.85 -31.31 18.49
N LEU A 226 4.97 -30.53 17.89
CA LEU A 226 4.19 -29.49 18.57
C LEU A 226 3.21 -30.09 19.59
N VAL A 227 2.50 -31.15 19.22
CA VAL A 227 1.58 -31.88 20.11
C VAL A 227 2.34 -32.47 21.31
N ASN A 228 3.48 -33.11 21.07
CA ASN A 228 4.32 -33.67 22.14
C ASN A 228 4.89 -32.58 23.06
N LEU A 229 5.30 -31.43 22.51
CA LEU A 229 5.73 -30.29 23.31
C LEU A 229 4.59 -29.77 24.21
N MET A 230 3.37 -29.67 23.68
CA MET A 230 2.20 -29.25 24.45
C MET A 230 1.82 -30.27 25.53
N TYR A 231 1.90 -31.57 25.23
CA TYR A 231 1.69 -32.62 26.22
C TYR A 231 2.70 -32.51 27.38
N SER A 232 3.99 -32.36 27.05
CA SER A 232 5.06 -32.17 28.05
C SER A 232 4.84 -30.91 28.89
N LEU A 233 4.48 -29.79 28.26
CA LEU A 233 4.19 -28.53 28.94
C LEU A 233 3.01 -28.66 29.91
N LEU A 234 1.94 -29.35 29.51
CA LEU A 234 0.79 -29.60 30.39
C LEU A 234 1.16 -30.49 31.57
N LYS A 235 1.99 -31.53 31.36
CA LYS A 235 2.51 -32.37 32.45
C LYS A 235 3.40 -31.57 33.40
N TRP A 236 4.23 -30.67 32.88
CA TRP A 236 5.04 -29.76 33.69
C TRP A 236 4.17 -28.82 34.52
N LEU A 237 3.09 -28.26 33.94
CA LEU A 237 2.11 -27.44 34.66
C LEU A 237 1.39 -28.21 35.78
N MET A 238 1.05 -29.48 35.56
CA MET A 238 0.41 -30.35 36.56
C MET A 238 1.30 -30.66 37.77
N GLY A 239 2.62 -30.52 37.66
CA GLY A 239 3.58 -30.72 38.74
C GLY A 239 3.72 -29.48 39.63
N ALA A 240 4.94 -28.95 39.70
CA ALA A 240 5.29 -27.74 40.45
C ALA A 240 5.99 -26.73 39.52
N PRO A 241 5.24 -26.07 38.62
CA PRO A 241 5.83 -25.18 37.62
C PRO A 241 6.52 -23.99 38.31
N ALA A 242 7.78 -23.73 37.96
CA ALA A 242 8.60 -22.65 38.52
C ALA A 242 8.65 -22.62 40.07
N GLY A 243 8.47 -23.77 40.73
CA GLY A 243 8.43 -23.87 42.20
C GLY A 243 7.14 -23.35 42.84
N LEU A 244 6.13 -22.96 42.05
CA LEU A 244 4.84 -22.53 42.55
C LEU A 244 4.03 -23.72 43.07
N LYS A 245 3.59 -23.64 44.33
CA LYS A 245 2.71 -24.65 44.93
C LYS A 245 1.26 -24.35 44.53
N LEU A 246 0.86 -24.91 43.38
CA LEU A 246 -0.51 -24.83 42.89
C LEU A 246 -1.47 -25.73 43.71
N ASN A 247 -2.77 -25.43 43.66
CA ASN A 247 -3.76 -26.32 44.25
C ASN A 247 -3.78 -27.67 43.52
N ASN A 248 -3.33 -28.74 44.18
CA ASN A 248 -3.09 -30.03 43.53
C ASN A 248 -4.34 -30.66 42.90
N ALA A 249 -5.49 -30.64 43.59
CA ALA A 249 -6.72 -31.23 43.07
C ALA A 249 -7.20 -30.51 41.82
N PHE A 250 -7.23 -29.17 41.87
CA PHE A 250 -7.68 -28.35 40.75
C PHE A 250 -6.68 -28.33 39.59
N ASN A 251 -5.37 -28.30 39.88
CA ASN A 251 -4.32 -28.40 38.87
C ASN A 251 -4.42 -29.73 38.10
N ASN A 252 -4.63 -30.84 38.81
CA ASN A 252 -4.83 -32.14 38.17
C ASN A 252 -6.10 -32.21 37.33
N MET A 253 -7.20 -31.61 37.81
CA MET A 253 -8.46 -31.54 37.05
C MET A 253 -8.26 -30.75 35.74
N LEU A 254 -7.72 -29.53 35.81
CA LEU A 254 -7.48 -28.69 34.63
C LEU A 254 -6.47 -29.33 33.68
N GLY A 255 -5.38 -29.86 34.21
CA GLY A 255 -4.37 -30.54 33.41
C GLY A 255 -4.93 -31.74 32.64
N LYS A 256 -5.72 -32.61 33.29
CA LYS A 256 -6.40 -33.73 32.60
C LYS A 256 -7.39 -33.22 31.55
N TYR A 257 -8.16 -32.18 31.86
CA TYR A 257 -9.12 -31.60 30.93
C TYR A 257 -8.45 -31.01 29.68
N PHE A 258 -7.32 -30.31 29.82
CA PHE A 258 -6.58 -29.76 28.68
C PHE A 258 -5.78 -30.83 27.93
N LEU A 259 -5.24 -31.84 28.62
CA LEU A 259 -4.61 -32.99 27.98
C LEU A 259 -5.59 -33.74 27.07
N TYR A 260 -6.83 -33.92 27.52
CA TYR A 260 -7.89 -34.51 26.70
C TYR A 260 -8.11 -33.73 25.38
N HIS A 261 -8.02 -32.40 25.38
CA HIS A 261 -8.13 -31.61 24.15
C HIS A 261 -6.95 -31.82 23.19
N VAL A 262 -5.75 -32.01 23.74
CA VAL A 262 -4.55 -32.32 22.95
C VAL A 262 -4.66 -33.72 22.35
N GLU A 263 -5.14 -34.70 23.11
CA GLU A 263 -5.38 -36.08 22.64
C GLU A 263 -6.48 -36.13 21.57
N LEU A 264 -7.57 -35.37 21.75
CA LEU A 264 -8.63 -35.26 20.75
C LEU A 264 -8.12 -34.62 19.45
N TRP A 265 -7.25 -33.61 19.55
CA TRP A 265 -6.59 -33.02 18.39
C TRP A 265 -5.66 -34.01 17.69
N TRP A 266 -4.90 -34.81 18.44
CA TRP A 266 -4.06 -35.86 17.88
C TRP A 266 -4.88 -36.90 17.09
N LEU A 267 -5.97 -37.39 17.67
CA LEU A 267 -6.89 -38.31 16.99
C LEU A 267 -7.52 -37.68 15.74
N PHE A 268 -7.85 -36.39 15.79
CA PHE A 268 -8.31 -35.67 14.61
C PHE A 268 -7.24 -35.63 13.50
N LEU A 269 -5.97 -35.34 13.84
CA LEU A 269 -4.87 -35.34 12.86
C LEU A 269 -4.64 -36.72 12.25
N ASP A 270 -4.71 -37.78 13.06
CA ASP A 270 -4.54 -39.16 12.59
C ASP A 270 -5.62 -39.55 11.58
N ILE A 271 -6.89 -39.26 11.88
CA ILE A 271 -8.03 -39.55 10.98
C ILE A 271 -7.98 -38.67 9.72
N THR A 272 -7.50 -37.43 9.82
CA THR A 272 -7.48 -36.49 8.69
C THR A 272 -6.21 -36.52 7.87
N GLY A 273 -5.18 -37.27 8.29
CA GLY A 273 -3.85 -37.28 7.68
C GLY A 273 -3.86 -37.55 6.17
N GLU A 274 -4.62 -38.57 5.72
CA GLU A 274 -4.72 -38.90 4.29
C GLU A 274 -5.33 -37.75 3.46
N LYS A 275 -6.37 -37.10 4.00
CA LYS A 275 -7.03 -35.97 3.32
C LYS A 275 -6.15 -34.73 3.33
N LEU A 276 -5.39 -34.51 4.42
CA LEU A 276 -4.43 -33.42 4.52
C LEU A 276 -3.35 -33.53 3.45
N ASP A 277 -2.83 -34.72 3.16
CA ASP A 277 -1.83 -34.90 2.11
C ASP A 277 -2.33 -34.44 0.72
N ILE A 278 -3.58 -34.79 0.37
CA ILE A 278 -4.20 -34.35 -0.89
C ILE A 278 -4.33 -32.82 -0.93
N ILE A 279 -4.79 -32.20 0.18
CA ILE A 279 -4.95 -30.74 0.28
C ILE A 279 -3.58 -30.04 0.18
N LEU A 280 -2.55 -30.60 0.81
CA LEU A 280 -1.20 -30.03 0.77
C LEU A 280 -0.57 -30.13 -0.62
N LYS A 281 -0.80 -31.22 -1.36
CA LYS A 281 -0.40 -31.32 -2.77
C LYS A 281 -1.08 -30.25 -3.61
N PHE A 282 -2.37 -30.01 -3.41
CA PHE A 282 -3.08 -28.91 -4.08
C PHE A 282 -2.47 -27.54 -3.72
N TYR A 283 -2.16 -27.29 -2.45
CA TYR A 283 -1.49 -26.07 -2.01
C TYR A 283 -0.07 -25.92 -2.53
N GLN A 284 0.67 -27.01 -2.71
CA GLN A 284 1.98 -27.01 -3.34
C GLN A 284 1.89 -26.50 -4.77
N TYR A 285 0.90 -26.94 -5.55
CA TYR A 285 0.67 -26.42 -6.91
C TYR A 285 0.32 -24.92 -6.91
N LEU A 286 -0.52 -24.48 -5.97
CA LEU A 286 -0.84 -23.06 -5.81
C LEU A 286 0.36 -22.23 -5.35
N GLY A 287 1.32 -22.85 -4.65
CA GLY A 287 2.56 -22.22 -4.23
C GLY A 287 3.44 -21.74 -5.39
N TYR A 288 3.31 -22.31 -6.59
CA TYR A 288 4.04 -21.82 -7.78
C TYR A 288 3.55 -20.46 -8.28
N LEU A 289 2.38 -19.97 -7.81
CA LEU A 289 1.87 -18.65 -8.16
C LEU A 289 2.66 -17.50 -7.51
N GLY A 290 3.47 -17.78 -6.49
CA GLY A 290 4.35 -16.80 -5.86
C GLY A 290 4.56 -17.01 -4.37
N LEU A 291 5.58 -16.34 -3.82
CA LEU A 291 5.92 -16.40 -2.40
C LEU A 291 4.80 -15.78 -1.54
N THR A 292 4.07 -14.79 -2.05
CA THR A 292 2.90 -14.24 -1.36
C THR A 292 1.78 -15.26 -1.16
N PHE A 293 1.54 -16.15 -2.15
CA PHE A 293 0.57 -17.23 -2.03
C PHE A 293 1.04 -18.27 -1.01
N GLN A 294 2.32 -18.64 -1.03
CA GLN A 294 2.91 -19.55 -0.04
C GLN A 294 2.79 -18.99 1.38
N ALA A 295 3.10 -17.71 1.59
CA ALA A 295 2.96 -17.05 2.90
C ALA A 295 1.50 -17.07 3.40
N ALA A 296 0.53 -16.85 2.52
CA ALA A 296 -0.89 -16.88 2.87
C ALA A 296 -1.36 -18.30 3.24
N ILE A 297 -0.90 -19.33 2.51
CA ILE A 297 -1.18 -20.74 2.83
C ILE A 297 -0.56 -21.12 4.18
N ILE A 298 0.71 -20.76 4.42
CA ILE A 298 1.41 -21.04 5.68
C ILE A 298 0.67 -20.41 6.86
N SER A 299 0.16 -19.18 6.71
CA SER A 299 -0.64 -18.53 7.75
C SER A 299 -1.89 -19.34 8.12
N ASP A 300 -2.62 -19.85 7.12
CA ASP A 300 -3.83 -20.64 7.36
C ASP A 300 -3.49 -22.01 7.96
N LEU A 301 -2.39 -22.64 7.54
CA LEU A 301 -1.88 -23.87 8.16
C LEU A 301 -1.48 -23.67 9.63
N ILE A 302 -0.87 -22.54 9.98
CA ILE A 302 -0.56 -22.18 11.38
C ILE A 302 -1.85 -22.01 12.19
N CYS A 303 -2.87 -21.38 11.60
CA CYS A 303 -4.17 -21.22 12.25
C CYS A 303 -4.80 -22.58 12.59
N ILE A 304 -4.79 -23.51 11.64
CA ILE A 304 -5.27 -24.88 11.84
C ILE A 304 -4.41 -25.62 12.88
N ALA A 305 -3.08 -25.57 12.74
CA ALA A 305 -2.14 -26.24 13.64
C ALA A 305 -2.29 -25.77 15.10
N THR A 306 -2.60 -24.49 15.32
CA THR A 306 -2.75 -23.90 16.66
C THR A 306 -4.20 -23.86 17.17
N PHE A 307 -5.15 -24.46 16.45
CA PHE A 307 -6.58 -24.43 16.78
C PHE A 307 -6.88 -25.00 18.18
N HIS A 308 -6.34 -26.17 18.50
CA HIS A 308 -6.55 -26.80 19.81
C HIS A 308 -6.01 -25.94 20.97
N SER A 309 -4.86 -25.28 20.77
CA SER A 309 -4.30 -24.33 21.73
C SER A 309 -5.20 -23.10 21.89
N TYR A 310 -5.79 -22.60 20.81
CA TYR A 310 -6.79 -21.52 20.85
C TYR A 310 -8.04 -21.93 21.65
N CYS A 311 -8.54 -23.16 21.47
CA CYS A 311 -9.65 -23.67 22.27
C CYS A 311 -9.31 -23.67 23.77
N ILE A 312 -8.14 -24.18 24.14
CA ILE A 312 -7.66 -24.19 25.53
C ILE A 312 -7.54 -22.76 26.08
N TYR A 313 -6.98 -21.83 25.30
CA TYR A 313 -6.93 -20.41 25.63
C TYR A 313 -8.32 -19.84 25.94
N VAL A 314 -9.31 -20.12 25.09
CA VAL A 314 -10.69 -19.64 25.29
C VAL A 314 -11.27 -20.14 26.60
N TYR A 315 -11.06 -21.42 26.95
CA TYR A 315 -11.50 -21.98 28.23
C TYR A 315 -10.78 -21.33 29.42
N ALA A 316 -9.46 -21.19 29.33
CA ALA A 316 -8.65 -20.58 30.39
C ALA A 316 -9.03 -19.11 30.62
N ALA A 317 -9.23 -18.33 29.55
CA ALA A 317 -9.66 -16.94 29.62
C ALA A 317 -11.04 -16.80 30.26
N ARG A 318 -12.00 -17.65 29.88
CA ARG A 318 -13.34 -17.67 30.50
C ARG A 318 -13.28 -18.02 31.97
N LEU A 319 -12.50 -19.03 32.34
CA LEU A 319 -12.34 -19.44 33.73
C LEU A 319 -11.69 -18.35 34.58
N PHE A 320 -10.64 -17.70 34.05
CA PHE A 320 -10.01 -16.54 34.68
C PHE A 320 -11.01 -15.39 34.89
N ASN A 321 -11.81 -15.05 33.88
CA ASN A 321 -12.84 -14.02 33.99
C ASN A 321 -13.90 -14.34 35.05
N ILE A 322 -14.35 -15.60 35.11
CA ILE A 322 -15.31 -16.05 36.13
C ILE A 322 -14.71 -15.88 37.53
N GLN A 323 -13.46 -16.29 37.73
CA GLN A 323 -12.80 -16.17 39.04
C GLN A 323 -12.57 -14.72 39.44
N ILE A 324 -12.08 -13.86 38.54
CA ILE A 324 -11.89 -12.43 38.84
C ILE A 324 -13.22 -11.73 39.08
N SER A 325 -14.26 -12.02 38.31
CA SER A 325 -15.60 -11.45 38.50
C SER A 325 -16.22 -11.92 39.82
N GLY A 326 -16.04 -13.20 40.16
CA GLY A 326 -16.47 -13.79 41.43
C GLY A 326 -15.75 -13.15 42.63
N LEU A 327 -14.42 -13.01 42.57
CA LEU A 327 -13.63 -12.34 43.59
C LEU A 327 -14.04 -10.87 43.75
N LYS A 328 -14.26 -10.14 42.66
CA LYS A 328 -14.78 -8.76 42.70
C LYS A 328 -16.16 -8.69 43.36
N ALA A 329 -17.06 -9.64 43.06
CA ALA A 329 -18.39 -9.69 43.65
C ALA A 329 -18.35 -9.99 45.15
N LEU A 330 -17.54 -10.96 45.57
CA LEU A 330 -17.37 -11.31 46.99
C LEU A 330 -16.63 -10.23 47.78
N PHE A 331 -15.66 -9.55 47.15
CA PHE A 331 -15.01 -8.40 47.78
C PHE A 331 -16.02 -7.27 48.06
N ARG A 332 -16.96 -7.01 47.15
CA ARG A 332 -18.05 -6.05 47.40
C ARG A 332 -18.97 -6.52 48.53
N LEU A 333 -19.25 -7.82 48.64
CA LEU A 333 -20.03 -8.40 49.74
C LEU A 333 -19.39 -8.05 51.10
N PHE A 334 -18.06 -8.18 51.25
CA PHE A 334 -17.37 -7.81 52.49
C PHE A 334 -17.46 -6.32 52.85
N VAL A 335 -17.57 -5.45 51.85
CA VAL A 335 -17.71 -4.00 52.04
C VAL A 335 -19.18 -3.61 52.26
N GLY A 336 -20.13 -4.55 52.24
CA GLY A 336 -21.56 -4.25 52.34
C GLY A 336 -22.12 -3.60 51.07
N ARG A 337 -21.59 -3.98 49.90
CA ARG A 337 -21.97 -3.40 48.60
C ARG A 337 -22.45 -4.47 47.63
N LYS A 338 -23.44 -4.14 46.80
CA LYS A 338 -24.01 -5.02 45.76
C LYS A 338 -24.10 -4.27 44.43
N TYR A 339 -23.78 -4.94 43.32
CA TYR A 339 -24.04 -4.37 42.00
C TYR A 339 -25.52 -4.51 41.66
N ASN A 340 -26.15 -3.42 41.25
CA ASN A 340 -27.54 -3.36 40.85
C ASN A 340 -27.64 -3.21 39.32
N PRO A 341 -28.02 -4.26 38.58
CA PRO A 341 -28.14 -4.20 37.12
C PRO A 341 -29.17 -3.19 36.64
N LEU A 342 -30.23 -2.92 37.43
CA LEU A 342 -31.32 -2.01 37.04
C LEU A 342 -30.89 -0.55 37.07
N ARG A 343 -29.97 -0.19 37.96
CA ARG A 343 -29.43 1.17 38.10
C ARG A 343 -28.04 1.33 37.47
N GLY A 344 -27.42 0.24 37.00
CA GLY A 344 -26.05 0.23 36.48
C GLY A 344 -25.00 0.63 37.51
N GLY A 345 -25.31 0.53 38.81
CA GLY A 345 -24.53 1.11 39.91
C GLY A 345 -24.24 0.13 41.04
N ILE A 346 -23.46 0.60 42.02
CA ILE A 346 -23.14 -0.16 43.24
C ILE A 346 -23.95 0.44 44.39
N ASP A 347 -24.85 -0.35 44.97
CA ASP A 347 -25.70 0.05 46.10
C ASP A 347 -25.14 -0.54 47.41
N SER A 348 -25.41 0.12 48.54
CA SER A 348 -25.19 -0.45 49.87
C SER A 348 -26.21 -1.57 50.13
N CYS A 349 -25.77 -2.66 50.74
CA CYS A 349 -26.59 -3.80 51.10
C CYS A 349 -26.17 -4.27 52.50
N GLU A 350 -27.15 -4.42 53.39
CA GLU A 350 -26.91 -5.05 54.69
C GLU A 350 -26.89 -6.56 54.49
N TYR A 351 -25.83 -7.20 55.01
CA TYR A 351 -25.66 -8.66 54.96
C TYR A 351 -25.69 -9.21 56.37
N THR A 352 -26.33 -10.36 56.54
CA THR A 352 -26.31 -11.10 57.80
C THR A 352 -24.94 -11.72 58.06
N ASN A 353 -24.64 -12.02 59.32
CA ASN A 353 -23.38 -12.69 59.69
C ASN A 353 -23.19 -14.05 58.98
N GLN A 354 -24.29 -14.76 58.71
CA GLN A 354 -24.26 -16.04 57.99
C GLN A 354 -23.85 -15.87 56.52
N GLU A 355 -24.42 -14.86 55.84
CA GLU A 355 -24.06 -14.54 54.44
C GLU A 355 -22.60 -14.10 54.33
N LEU A 356 -22.13 -13.27 55.27
CA LEU A 356 -20.73 -12.84 55.32
C LEU A 356 -19.77 -14.02 55.54
N PHE A 357 -20.15 -14.97 56.40
CA PHE A 357 -19.36 -16.18 56.63
C PHE A 357 -19.25 -17.03 55.35
N VAL A 358 -20.37 -17.31 54.68
CA VAL A 358 -20.38 -18.06 53.41
C VAL A 358 -19.56 -17.33 52.33
N GLY A 359 -19.70 -16.01 52.23
CA GLY A 359 -18.91 -15.18 51.32
C GLY A 359 -17.40 -15.27 51.60
N THR A 360 -17.02 -15.32 52.88
CA THR A 360 -15.61 -15.43 53.30
C THR A 360 -15.03 -16.78 52.90
N VAL A 361 -15.75 -17.87 53.14
CA VAL A 361 -15.34 -19.23 52.71
C VAL A 361 -15.23 -19.30 51.18
N ALA A 362 -16.23 -18.81 50.44
CA ALA A 362 -16.20 -18.80 48.98
C ALA A 362 -15.04 -17.96 48.42
N PHE A 363 -14.76 -16.79 49.02
CA PHE A 363 -13.68 -15.90 48.59
C PHE A 363 -12.31 -16.54 48.81
N THR A 364 -12.09 -17.11 50.00
CA THR A 364 -10.83 -17.80 50.32
C THR A 364 -10.59 -18.97 49.37
N ILE A 365 -11.61 -19.79 49.06
CA ILE A 365 -11.51 -20.86 48.06
C ILE A 365 -11.13 -20.30 46.69
N LEU A 366 -11.87 -19.30 46.17
CA LEU A 366 -11.57 -18.72 44.85
C LEU A 366 -10.18 -18.09 44.80
N LEU A 367 -9.77 -17.40 45.85
CA LEU A 367 -8.45 -16.75 45.95
C LEU A 367 -7.32 -17.78 45.94
N LEU A 368 -7.49 -18.91 46.65
CA LEU A 368 -6.50 -20.00 46.68
C LEU A 368 -6.45 -20.81 45.38
N LEU A 369 -7.53 -20.82 44.59
CA LEU A 369 -7.56 -21.46 43.27
C LEU A 369 -7.04 -20.54 42.14
N LEU A 370 -7.01 -19.22 42.35
CA LEU A 370 -6.62 -18.23 41.36
C LEU A 370 -5.20 -18.42 40.80
N PRO A 371 -4.15 -18.73 41.60
CA PRO A 371 -2.81 -18.94 41.06
C PRO A 371 -2.75 -20.03 39.99
N THR A 372 -3.51 -21.11 40.17
CA THR A 372 -3.59 -22.21 39.20
C THR A 372 -4.22 -21.72 37.89
N THR A 373 -5.35 -21.00 37.93
CA THR A 373 -5.98 -20.52 36.68
C THR A 373 -5.13 -19.49 35.96
N VAL A 374 -4.50 -18.58 36.71
CA VAL A 374 -3.62 -17.54 36.16
C VAL A 374 -2.45 -18.19 35.43
N MET A 375 -1.85 -19.24 35.98
CA MET A 375 -0.74 -19.93 35.33
C MET A 375 -1.15 -20.51 33.96
N TYR A 376 -2.26 -21.26 33.90
CA TYR A 376 -2.78 -21.79 32.64
C TYR A 376 -3.16 -20.66 31.67
N TYR A 377 -3.86 -19.63 32.16
CA TYR A 377 -4.27 -18.49 31.36
C TYR A 377 -3.07 -17.79 30.71
N ILE A 378 -2.01 -17.49 31.46
CA ILE A 378 -0.82 -16.80 30.93
C ILE A 378 -0.15 -17.65 29.86
N VAL A 379 0.09 -18.94 30.12
CA VAL A 379 0.77 -19.83 29.16
C VAL A 379 0.01 -19.90 27.83
N PHE A 380 -1.31 -20.12 27.87
CA PHE A 380 -2.11 -20.23 26.64
C PHE A 380 -2.37 -18.88 25.96
N THR A 381 -2.37 -17.78 26.72
CA THR A 381 -2.37 -16.43 26.15
C THR A 381 -1.08 -16.14 25.39
N MET A 382 0.08 -16.59 25.89
CA MET A 382 1.35 -16.45 25.18
C MET A 382 1.34 -17.18 23.84
N PHE A 383 0.81 -18.41 23.78
CA PHE A 383 0.62 -19.12 22.50
C PHE A 383 -0.29 -18.35 21.53
N ARG A 384 -1.40 -17.79 22.04
CA ARG A 384 -2.32 -16.99 21.21
C ARG A 384 -1.64 -15.75 20.63
N VAL A 385 -0.93 -14.98 21.47
CA VAL A 385 -0.20 -13.78 21.03
C VAL A 385 0.90 -14.13 20.03
N LEU A 386 1.64 -15.22 20.26
CA LEU A 386 2.67 -15.69 19.33
C LEU A 386 2.09 -16.08 17.97
N SER A 387 0.99 -16.83 17.94
CA SER A 387 0.32 -17.21 16.68
C SER A 387 -0.14 -15.98 15.89
N LEU A 388 -0.77 -15.01 16.56
CA LEU A 388 -1.18 -13.74 15.94
C LEU A 388 0.00 -12.90 15.43
N LEU A 389 1.12 -12.88 16.17
CA LEU A 389 2.33 -12.18 15.75
C LEU A 389 2.90 -12.77 14.46
N VAL A 390 2.97 -14.10 14.36
CA VAL A 390 3.45 -14.78 13.16
C VAL A 390 2.55 -14.48 11.96
N GLN A 391 1.23 -14.54 12.13
CA GLN A 391 0.26 -14.18 11.08
C GLN A 391 0.39 -12.71 10.64
N TYR A 392 0.64 -11.80 11.59
CA TYR A 392 0.89 -10.40 11.29
C TYR A 392 2.17 -10.19 10.47
N ILE A 393 3.26 -10.88 10.84
CA ILE A 393 4.53 -10.83 10.11
C ILE A 393 4.33 -11.34 8.67
N LEU A 394 3.63 -12.47 8.48
CA LEU A 394 3.31 -13.00 7.14
C LEU A 394 2.49 -11.99 6.31
N THR A 395 1.48 -11.36 6.91
CA THR A 395 0.69 -10.29 6.24
C THR A 395 1.58 -9.13 5.82
N LYS A 396 2.56 -8.75 6.66
CA LYS A 396 3.52 -7.69 6.34
C LYS A 396 4.47 -8.09 5.22
N VAL A 397 4.95 -9.33 5.21
CA VAL A 397 5.78 -9.86 4.11
C VAL A 397 5.01 -9.79 2.79
N ILE A 398 3.75 -10.23 2.76
CA ILE A 398 2.89 -10.15 1.57
C ILE A 398 2.79 -8.71 1.08
N TYR A 399 2.47 -7.77 1.97
CA TYR A 399 2.33 -6.35 1.63
C TYR A 399 3.63 -5.75 1.09
N VAL A 400 4.78 -6.06 1.71
CA VAL A 400 6.08 -5.54 1.27
C VAL A 400 6.41 -6.04 -0.14
N ILE A 401 6.28 -7.34 -0.40
CA ILE A 401 6.55 -7.94 -1.73
C ILE A 401 5.66 -7.28 -2.81
N GLN A 402 4.37 -7.13 -2.54
CA GLN A 402 3.43 -6.54 -3.50
C GLN A 402 3.60 -5.04 -3.73
N THR A 403 4.28 -4.32 -2.82
CA THR A 403 4.49 -2.87 -2.92
C THR A 403 5.92 -2.48 -3.29
N LEU A 404 6.77 -3.45 -3.65
CA LEU A 404 8.15 -3.20 -4.05
C LEU A 404 8.23 -2.21 -5.22
N PRO A 405 8.96 -1.09 -5.09
CA PRO A 405 9.06 -0.05 -6.13
C PRO A 405 10.10 -0.43 -7.20
N LEU A 406 10.06 -1.67 -7.71
CA LEU A 406 11.09 -2.20 -8.62
C LEU A 406 11.12 -1.44 -9.95
N TYR A 407 9.97 -1.06 -10.49
CA TYR A 407 9.92 -0.34 -11.77
C TYR A 407 10.43 1.08 -11.64
N VAL A 408 10.08 1.74 -10.53
CA VAL A 408 10.66 3.04 -10.17
C VAL A 408 12.18 2.93 -10.01
N ALA A 409 12.67 1.87 -9.37
CA ALA A 409 14.11 1.65 -9.20
C ALA A 409 14.83 1.46 -10.54
N VAL A 410 14.31 0.62 -11.45
CA VAL A 410 14.89 0.43 -12.78
C VAL A 410 14.88 1.72 -13.59
N LEU A 411 13.76 2.45 -13.58
CA LEU A 411 13.67 3.73 -14.28
C LEU A 411 14.62 4.79 -13.67
N TRP A 412 14.80 4.81 -12.35
CA TRP A 412 15.67 5.76 -11.67
C TRP A 412 17.14 5.46 -11.96
N LEU A 413 17.53 4.17 -11.93
CA LEU A 413 18.87 3.71 -12.27
C LEU A 413 19.23 4.01 -13.74
N SER A 414 18.27 3.82 -14.65
CA SER A 414 18.44 4.12 -16.07
C SER A 414 18.29 5.61 -16.44
N GLN A 415 18.10 6.49 -15.44
CA GLN A 415 17.87 7.92 -15.62
C GLN A 415 16.78 8.24 -16.68
N SER A 416 15.71 7.45 -16.68
CA SER A 416 14.67 7.56 -17.71
C SER A 416 13.94 8.90 -17.65
N PRO A 417 13.65 9.56 -18.81
CA PRO A 417 12.92 10.83 -18.84
C PRO A 417 11.50 10.72 -18.27
N LYS A 418 10.94 9.51 -18.11
CA LYS A 418 9.62 9.26 -17.51
C LYS A 418 9.51 9.76 -16.07
N ILE A 419 10.61 9.75 -15.33
CA ILE A 419 10.66 10.17 -13.92
C ILE A 419 11.12 11.62 -13.75
N ALA A 420 11.41 12.30 -14.85
CA ALA A 420 11.75 13.70 -14.79
C ALA A 420 10.50 14.49 -14.32
N GLY A 421 10.69 15.37 -13.35
CA GLY A 421 9.58 16.06 -12.70
C GLY A 421 9.98 17.21 -11.80
N ASN A 422 11.24 17.30 -11.38
CA ASN A 422 11.79 18.50 -10.78
C ASN A 422 12.25 19.43 -11.90
N ILE A 423 11.93 20.72 -11.79
CA ILE A 423 12.24 21.72 -12.80
C ILE A 423 13.27 22.67 -12.18
N LEU A 424 14.45 22.75 -12.79
CA LEU A 424 15.42 23.79 -12.53
C LEU A 424 15.36 24.78 -13.68
N ILE A 425 15.37 26.06 -13.34
CA ILE A 425 15.40 27.15 -14.30
C ILE A 425 16.72 27.86 -14.12
N GLU A 426 17.57 27.82 -15.15
CA GLU A 426 18.86 28.52 -15.17
C GLU A 426 18.75 29.71 -16.11
N GLU A 427 19.38 30.83 -15.75
CA GLU A 427 19.47 31.99 -16.64
C GLU A 427 20.61 31.77 -17.64
N VAL A 428 20.34 32.00 -18.92
CA VAL A 428 21.36 31.95 -19.97
C VAL A 428 21.88 33.37 -20.15
N ASP A 429 23.15 33.60 -19.82
CA ASP A 429 23.80 34.91 -19.92
C ASP A 429 23.56 35.53 -21.30
N SER A 430 22.74 36.58 -21.34
CA SER A 430 22.30 37.24 -22.56
C SER A 430 22.43 38.75 -22.40
N ASN A 431 23.27 39.39 -23.21
CA ASN A 431 23.50 40.85 -23.21
C ASN A 431 22.33 41.68 -23.80
N ALA A 432 21.12 41.12 -23.89
CA ALA A 432 19.96 41.73 -24.54
C ALA A 432 18.84 42.05 -23.54
N SER A 433 17.91 42.95 -23.91
CA SER A 433 16.77 43.38 -23.09
C SER A 433 15.71 42.30 -22.82
N THR A 434 15.99 41.03 -23.09
CA THR A 434 15.07 39.88 -22.98
C THR A 434 15.68 38.82 -22.09
N LEU A 435 14.96 38.40 -21.04
CA LEU A 435 15.40 37.37 -20.10
C LEU A 435 15.19 35.98 -20.72
N ILE A 436 16.29 35.25 -20.95
CA ILE A 436 16.29 33.88 -21.47
C ILE A 436 16.56 32.91 -20.33
N LEU A 437 15.65 31.96 -20.15
CA LEU A 437 15.69 30.95 -19.12
C LEU A 437 15.76 29.56 -19.77
N GLU A 438 16.70 28.73 -19.36
CA GLU A 438 16.75 27.32 -19.75
C GLU A 438 16.06 26.45 -18.69
N MET A 439 15.05 25.68 -19.11
CA MET A 439 14.36 24.73 -18.27
C MET A 439 15.03 23.35 -18.34
N LYS A 440 15.72 22.97 -17.27
CA LYS A 440 16.29 21.63 -17.10
C LYS A 440 15.38 20.77 -16.23
N LEU A 441 15.00 19.62 -16.77
CA LEU A 441 14.20 18.61 -16.08
C LEU A 441 15.11 17.62 -15.36
N PHE A 442 14.96 17.53 -14.04
CA PHE A 442 15.65 16.59 -13.17
C PHE A 442 14.71 15.50 -12.65
N ASN A 443 15.30 14.34 -12.36
CA ASN A 443 14.59 13.22 -11.76
C ASN A 443 14.17 13.57 -10.34
N LYS A 444 12.94 13.19 -9.96
CA LYS A 444 12.48 13.30 -8.58
C LYS A 444 13.29 12.39 -7.65
N SER A 445 13.27 12.71 -6.35
CA SER A 445 13.90 11.86 -5.34
C SER A 445 13.26 10.46 -5.34
N PHE A 446 14.06 9.41 -5.12
CA PHE A 446 13.57 8.03 -5.11
C PHE A 446 12.44 7.82 -4.09
N HIS A 447 12.56 8.44 -2.91
CA HIS A 447 11.56 8.34 -1.85
C HIS A 447 10.20 8.95 -2.26
N ASP A 448 10.20 10.12 -2.89
CA ASP A 448 8.96 10.78 -3.34
C ASP A 448 8.26 9.97 -4.43
N LEU A 449 9.04 9.34 -5.31
CA LEU A 449 8.53 8.46 -6.36
C LEU A 449 7.92 7.19 -5.79
N MET A 450 8.60 6.58 -4.82
CA MET A 450 8.10 5.41 -4.11
C MET A 450 6.77 5.72 -3.43
N LYS A 451 6.63 6.89 -2.78
CA LYS A 451 5.38 7.28 -2.09
C LYS A 451 4.24 7.59 -3.06
N SER A 452 4.53 8.28 -4.16
CA SER A 452 3.52 8.71 -5.15
C SER A 452 3.04 7.58 -6.08
N HIS A 453 3.88 6.57 -6.33
CA HIS A 453 3.59 5.50 -7.30
C HIS A 453 3.45 4.11 -6.67
N LYS A 454 2.98 4.03 -5.41
CA LYS A 454 2.62 2.73 -4.81
C LYS A 454 1.45 2.09 -5.56
N PRO A 455 1.51 0.78 -5.82
CA PRO A 455 0.35 0.06 -6.33
C PRO A 455 -0.77 0.07 -5.29
N PRO A 456 -2.04 0.01 -5.72
CA PRO A 456 -3.19 0.05 -4.83
C PRO A 456 -3.33 -1.30 -4.12
N VAL A 457 -2.49 -1.60 -3.13
CA VAL A 457 -2.51 -2.86 -2.37
C VAL A 457 -3.14 -2.61 -0.99
N LYS A 458 -3.95 -3.56 -0.50
CA LYS A 458 -4.59 -3.47 0.82
C LYS A 458 -3.54 -3.34 1.92
N VAL A 459 -3.59 -2.24 2.66
CA VAL A 459 -2.67 -1.99 3.77
C VAL A 459 -3.02 -2.92 4.93
N PRO A 460 -2.04 -3.64 5.52
CA PRO A 460 -2.26 -4.46 6.70
C PRO A 460 -2.81 -3.60 7.84
N LYS A 461 -3.87 -4.08 8.51
CA LYS A 461 -4.40 -3.41 9.70
C LYS A 461 -3.29 -3.29 10.74
N LEU A 462 -3.14 -2.11 11.33
CA LEU A 462 -2.19 -1.89 12.41
C LEU A 462 -2.70 -2.60 13.65
N VAL A 463 -1.88 -3.48 14.23
CA VAL A 463 -2.19 -4.12 15.51
C VAL A 463 -2.09 -3.04 16.59
N LYS A 464 -3.21 -2.79 17.27
CA LYS A 464 -3.23 -1.91 18.45
C LYS A 464 -2.75 -2.71 19.65
N TRP A 465 -1.43 -2.72 19.87
CA TRP A 465 -0.82 -3.47 20.98
C TRP A 465 -1.36 -3.07 22.35
N SER A 466 -1.75 -1.80 22.53
CA SER A 466 -2.41 -1.34 23.76
C SER A 466 -3.73 -2.04 24.03
N GLU A 467 -4.52 -2.30 22.99
CA GLU A 467 -5.81 -3.00 23.09
C GLU A 467 -5.59 -4.49 23.39
N VAL A 468 -4.60 -5.11 22.75
CA VAL A 468 -4.21 -6.50 23.04
C VAL A 468 -3.78 -6.64 24.50
N VAL A 469 -2.87 -5.79 24.97
CA VAL A 469 -2.39 -5.82 26.37
C VAL A 469 -3.54 -5.56 27.34
N SER A 470 -4.42 -4.60 27.04
CA SER A 470 -5.62 -4.34 27.84
C SER A 470 -6.52 -5.58 27.90
N ASN A 471 -6.73 -6.28 26.80
CA ASN A 471 -7.54 -7.50 26.76
C ASN A 471 -6.91 -8.64 27.55
N VAL A 472 -5.58 -8.80 27.49
CA VAL A 472 -4.83 -9.75 28.34
C VAL A 472 -5.04 -9.45 29.83
N ILE A 473 -4.91 -8.19 30.24
CA ILE A 473 -5.02 -7.82 31.66
C ILE A 473 -6.46 -7.96 32.16
N THR A 474 -7.44 -7.59 31.33
CA THR A 474 -8.86 -7.67 31.68
C THR A 474 -9.43 -9.08 31.57
N GLY A 475 -8.70 -10.01 30.95
CA GLY A 475 -9.15 -11.36 30.63
C GLY A 475 -10.09 -11.42 29.42
N ASN A 476 -10.33 -10.32 28.73
CA ASN A 476 -11.14 -10.29 27.52
C ASN A 476 -10.50 -11.12 26.40
N GLN A 477 -11.35 -11.75 25.58
CA GLN A 477 -10.88 -12.59 24.48
C GLN A 477 -10.14 -11.75 23.42
N ILE A 478 -9.06 -12.30 22.89
CA ILE A 478 -8.23 -11.68 21.85
C ILE A 478 -8.63 -12.35 20.53
N ILE A 479 -9.43 -11.63 19.74
CA ILE A 479 -10.00 -12.08 18.47
C ILE A 479 -9.02 -11.86 17.33
#